data_AF-A0A2T6F7Z7-F1
#
_entry.id   AF-A0A2T6F7Z7-F1
#
_cell.length_a   1.000
_cell.length_b   1.000
_cell.length_c   1.000
_cell.angle_alpha   90.00
_cell.angle_beta   90.00
_cell.angle_gamma   90.00
#
_symmetry.space_group_name_H-M   'P 1'
#
loop_
_entity.id
_entity.type
_entity.pdbx_description
1 polymer ?
#
loop_
_entity_poly.entity_id
_entity_poly.type
_entity_poly.pdbx_seq_one_letter_code
_entity_poly.pdbx_strand_id
1 'polypeptide(L)'
;MLTLANGAEKGHHSHCILFFDGSKVLKDAYLAALIGRYWVDFITAGRGTFFDCNAEKGKYKYLGIGMISLGDDELRANLLRVVKHLTKKDQYLRKKVSTHRLVFGPGHIPGVRRSKARRLR
;
A
#
# COMPACT_ATOMS: atom_id res chain seq x y z
N MET A 1 -5.66 -1.37 3.47
CA MET A 1 -4.71 -0.25 3.36
C MET A 1 -4.37 0.22 4.77
N LEU A 2 -3.11 0.57 5.01
CA LEU A 2 -2.63 1.11 6.28
C LEU A 2 -2.04 2.51 6.06
N THR A 3 -2.26 3.41 7.00
CA THR A 3 -1.48 4.65 7.10
C THR A 3 -0.61 4.54 8.34
N LEU A 4 0.71 4.59 8.16
CA LEU A 4 1.71 4.49 9.21
C LEU A 4 2.29 5.87 9.49
N ALA A 5 2.48 6.23 10.75
CA ALA A 5 3.15 7.46 11.13
C ALA A 5 4.25 7.19 12.16
N ASN A 6 5.27 8.04 12.16
CA ASN A 6 6.37 7.98 13.11
C ASN A 6 6.43 9.27 13.93
N GLY A 7 6.31 9.17 15.26
CA GLY A 7 6.36 10.29 16.19
C GLY A 7 5.01 10.97 16.45
N ALA A 8 4.94 11.70 17.56
CA ALA A 8 3.74 12.42 18.02
C ALA A 8 3.43 13.69 17.20
N GLU A 9 4.42 14.24 16.52
CA GLU A 9 4.24 15.40 15.64
C GLU A 9 4.04 14.98 14.18
N LYS A 10 3.15 15.70 13.49
CA LYS A 10 2.61 15.47 12.14
C LYS A 10 3.65 15.55 10.99
N GLY A 11 4.88 15.07 11.17
CA GLY A 11 5.98 15.25 10.23
C GLY A 11 6.00 14.25 9.07
N HIS A 12 5.81 12.95 9.36
CA HIS A 12 5.96 11.90 8.34
C HIS A 12 4.94 10.78 8.53
N HIS A 13 4.04 10.64 7.55
CA HIS A 13 3.15 9.49 7.40
C HIS A 13 3.41 8.82 6.05
N SER A 14 3.28 7.51 6.01
CA SER A 14 3.44 6.70 4.81
C SER A 14 2.19 5.85 4.62
N HIS A 15 1.68 5.82 3.39
CA HIS A 15 0.58 4.94 3.05
C HIS A 15 1.11 3.60 2.52
N CYS A 16 0.48 2.52 2.94
CA CYS A 16 0.82 1.17 2.51
C CYS A 16 -0.43 0.43 2.00
N ILE A 17 -0.33 -0.12 0.80
CA ILE A 17 -1.30 -1.09 0.26
C ILE A 17 -0.60 -2.44 0.22
N LEU A 18 -1.26 -3.43 0.80
CA LEU A 18 -0.79 -4.82 0.83
C LEU A 18 -1.84 -5.67 0.12
N PHE A 19 -1.38 -6.49 -0.82
CA PHE A 19 -2.22 -7.41 -1.58
C PHE A 19 -2.02 -8.82 -1.03
N PHE A 20 -3.14 -9.48 -0.71
CA PHE A 20 -3.17 -10.85 -0.23
C PHE A 20 -4.06 -11.70 -1.13
N ASP A 21 -3.78 -13.00 -1.15
CA ASP A 21 -4.64 -13.97 -1.81
C ASP A 21 -5.96 -14.09 -1.03
N GLY A 22 -7.04 -13.57 -1.62
CA GLY A 22 -8.36 -13.55 -1.01
C GLY A 22 -8.97 -14.93 -0.77
N SER A 23 -8.48 -15.97 -1.45
CA SER A 23 -8.90 -17.35 -1.17
C SER A 23 -8.33 -17.89 0.15
N LYS A 24 -7.26 -17.26 0.65
CA LYS A 24 -6.57 -17.66 1.89
C LYS A 24 -6.79 -16.68 3.03
N VAL A 25 -7.10 -15.42 2.72
CA VAL A 25 -7.22 -14.33 3.69
C VAL A 25 -8.58 -13.66 3.55
N LEU A 26 -9.46 -13.87 4.55
CA LEU A 26 -10.81 -13.28 4.60
C LEU A 26 -10.95 -12.14 5.62
N LYS A 27 -10.02 -12.01 6.58
CA LYS A 27 -10.07 -11.03 7.68
C LYS A 27 -9.07 -9.89 7.47
N ASP A 28 -9.29 -9.10 6.43
CA ASP A 28 -8.38 -8.02 6.03
C ASP A 28 -8.15 -6.94 7.11
N ALA A 29 -9.19 -6.53 7.85
CA ALA A 29 -9.05 -5.59 8.97
C ALA A 29 -8.23 -6.18 10.12
N TYR A 30 -8.45 -7.45 10.45
CA TYR A 30 -7.66 -8.13 11.48
C TYR A 30 -6.18 -8.22 11.10
N LEU A 31 -5.89 -8.58 9.85
CA LEU A 31 -4.51 -8.66 9.35
C LEU A 31 -3.84 -7.29 9.31
N ALA A 32 -4.56 -6.26 8.87
CA ALA A 32 -4.07 -4.89 8.90
C ALA A 32 -3.77 -4.42 10.33
N ALA A 33 -4.63 -4.74 11.30
CA ALA A 33 -4.38 -4.45 12.71
C ALA A 33 -3.15 -5.19 13.26
N LEU A 34 -2.91 -6.45 12.87
CA LEU A 34 -1.70 -7.18 13.27
C LEU A 34 -0.44 -6.51 12.75
N ILE A 35 -0.42 -6.12 11.48
CA ILE A 35 0.73 -5.43 10.86
C ILE A 35 0.93 -4.05 11.48
N GLY A 36 -0.16 -3.33 11.75
CA GLY A 36 -0.15 -2.05 12.43
C GLY A 36 0.44 -2.14 13.85
N ARG A 37 0.02 -3.13 14.64
CA ARG A 37 0.61 -3.40 15.96
C ARG A 37 2.10 -3.73 15.85
N TYR A 38 2.48 -4.58 14.91
CA TYR A 38 3.89 -4.92 14.70
C TYR A 38 4.74 -3.67 14.37
N TRP A 39 4.21 -2.74 13.57
CA TRP A 39 4.85 -1.46 13.30
C TRP A 39 5.07 -0.63 14.58
N VAL A 40 4.05 -0.55 15.43
CA VAL A 40 4.14 0.19 16.70
C VAL A 40 5.15 -0.49 17.62
N ASP A 41 4.96 -1.77 17.92
CA ASP A 41 5.67 -2.46 18.98
C ASP A 41 7.14 -2.71 18.64
N PHE A 42 7.42 -3.16 17.41
CA PHE A 42 8.75 -3.66 17.04
C PHE A 42 9.53 -2.70 16.13
N ILE A 43 8.87 -2.04 15.17
CA ILE A 43 9.57 -1.20 14.20
C ILE A 43 9.84 0.20 14.76
N THR A 44 8.86 0.79 15.43
CA THR A 44 8.97 2.15 15.98
C THR A 44 9.25 2.17 17.48
N ALA A 45 9.26 1.00 18.14
CA ALA A 45 9.45 0.84 19.58
C ALA A 45 8.47 1.73 20.39
N GLY A 46 7.19 1.63 20.07
CA GLY A 46 6.08 2.34 20.72
C GLY A 46 5.89 3.81 20.30
N ARG A 47 6.78 4.36 19.45
CA ARG A 47 6.73 5.78 19.06
C ARG A 47 5.89 6.08 17.82
N GLY A 48 5.52 5.04 17.08
CA GLY A 48 4.71 5.16 15.88
C GLY A 48 3.24 4.95 16.16
N THR A 49 2.42 5.31 15.19
CA THR A 49 0.97 5.01 15.18
C THR A 49 0.58 4.44 13.83
N PHE A 50 -0.56 3.78 13.78
CA PHE A 50 -1.14 3.32 12.52
C PHE A 50 -2.64 3.61 12.48
N PHE A 51 -3.17 3.67 11.26
CA PHE A 51 -4.60 3.74 10.99
C PHE A 51 -4.97 2.64 9.99
N ASP A 52 -5.93 1.80 10.36
CA ASP A 52 -6.47 0.75 9.49
C ASP A 52 -7.70 1.24 8.73
N CYS A 53 -7.51 1.51 7.44
CA CYS A 53 -8.59 1.90 6.56
C CYS A 53 -9.61 0.76 6.36
N ASN A 54 -9.20 -0.50 6.52
CA ASN A 54 -10.12 -1.64 6.35
C ASN A 54 -11.10 -1.79 7.52
N ALA A 55 -10.78 -1.25 8.70
CA ALA A 55 -11.69 -1.21 9.84
C ALA A 55 -12.84 -0.22 9.63
N GLU A 56 -12.62 0.84 8.85
CA GLU A 56 -13.60 1.92 8.61
C GLU A 56 -14.13 1.95 7.17
N LYS A 57 -14.24 0.80 6.50
CA LYS A 57 -14.67 0.71 5.09
C LYS A 57 -15.96 1.47 4.78
N GLY A 58 -16.92 1.47 5.70
CA GLY A 58 -18.21 2.15 5.53
C GLY A 58 -18.12 3.67 5.38
N LYS A 59 -16.98 4.29 5.70
CA LYS A 59 -16.77 5.73 5.54
C LYS A 59 -16.35 6.14 4.13
N TYR A 60 -15.99 5.19 3.26
CA TYR A 60 -15.51 5.50 1.92
C TYR A 60 -16.66 5.47 0.89
N LYS A 61 -16.88 6.60 0.23
CA LYS A 61 -17.85 6.72 -0.88
C LYS A 61 -17.49 5.82 -2.07
N TYR A 62 -16.20 5.65 -2.35
CA TYR A 62 -15.69 4.79 -3.42
C TYR A 62 -14.77 3.75 -2.78
N LEU A 63 -15.26 2.52 -2.65
CA LEU A 63 -14.53 1.47 -1.96
C LEU A 63 -13.49 0.85 -2.90
N GLY A 64 -12.21 1.03 -2.58
CA GLY A 64 -11.07 0.46 -3.32
C GLY A 64 -10.16 -0.39 -2.42
N ILE A 65 -10.68 -0.87 -1.30
CA ILE A 65 -9.96 -1.65 -0.29
C ILE A 65 -10.80 -2.85 0.16
N GLY A 66 -10.10 -3.88 0.63
CA GLY A 66 -10.69 -5.13 1.10
C GLY A 66 -10.73 -6.22 0.03
N MET A 67 -11.71 -7.12 0.11
CA MET A 67 -11.86 -8.19 -0.88
C MET A 67 -12.32 -7.62 -2.22
N ILE A 68 -11.50 -7.78 -3.25
CA ILE A 68 -11.80 -7.32 -4.61
C ILE A 68 -11.64 -8.50 -5.56
N SER A 69 -12.75 -8.94 -6.15
CA SER A 69 -12.76 -10.01 -7.13
C SER A 69 -12.30 -9.50 -8.50
N LEU A 70 -11.74 -10.40 -9.33
CA LEU A 70 -11.37 -10.08 -10.71
C LEU A 70 -12.57 -9.65 -11.57
N GLY A 71 -13.77 -10.16 -11.27
CA GLY A 71 -15.00 -9.81 -11.97
C GLY A 71 -15.69 -8.54 -11.47
N ASP A 72 -15.16 -7.90 -10.42
CA ASP A 72 -15.75 -6.68 -9.86
C ASP A 72 -15.08 -5.44 -10.46
N ASP A 73 -15.56 -5.03 -11.63
CA ASP A 73 -14.96 -3.93 -12.38
C ASP A 73 -15.06 -2.58 -11.65
N GLU A 74 -16.11 -2.37 -10.84
CA GLU A 74 -16.29 -1.15 -10.06
C GLU A 74 -15.25 -1.06 -8.93
N LEU A 75 -15.12 -2.11 -8.10
CA LEU A 75 -14.12 -2.13 -7.03
C LEU A 75 -12.70 -2.06 -7.59
N ARG A 76 -12.43 -2.67 -8.75
CA ARG A 76 -11.13 -2.57 -9.44
C ARG A 76 -10.84 -1.16 -9.93
N ALA A 77 -11.81 -0.47 -10.51
CA ALA A 77 -11.66 0.92 -10.92
C ALA A 77 -11.41 1.84 -9.69
N ASN A 78 -12.13 1.59 -8.59
CA ASN A 78 -11.95 2.31 -7.34
C ASN A 78 -10.56 2.04 -6.73
N LEU A 79 -10.08 0.79 -6.74
CA LEU A 79 -8.72 0.43 -6.32
C LEU A 79 -7.67 1.22 -7.12
N LEU A 80 -7.78 1.26 -8.45
CA LEU A 80 -6.87 2.03 -9.28
C LEU A 80 -6.89 3.53 -8.94
N ARG A 81 -8.06 4.08 -8.62
CA ARG A 81 -8.20 5.47 -8.15
C ARG A 81 -7.49 5.69 -6.81
N VAL A 82 -7.62 4.76 -5.86
CA VAL A 82 -6.91 4.81 -4.58
C VAL A 82 -5.40 4.77 -4.80
N VAL A 83 -4.88 3.80 -5.56
CA VAL A 83 -3.44 3.66 -5.85
C VAL A 83 -2.89 4.93 -6.51
N LYS A 84 -3.61 5.49 -7.48
CA LYS A 84 -3.23 6.76 -8.14
C LYS A 84 -3.21 7.94 -7.16
N HIS A 85 -4.13 7.97 -6.20
CA HIS A 85 -4.18 9.03 -5.19
C HIS A 85 -2.98 8.98 -4.24
N LEU A 86 -2.62 7.79 -3.76
CA LEU A 86 -1.48 7.60 -2.85
C LEU A 86 -0.16 7.96 -3.54
N THR A 87 0.05 7.43 -4.74
CA THR A 87 1.28 7.68 -5.50
C THR A 87 1.48 9.14 -5.89
N LYS A 88 0.42 9.95 -5.99
CA LYS A 88 0.53 11.40 -6.23
C LYS A 88 0.93 12.18 -4.97
N LYS A 89 0.50 11.74 -3.79
CA LYS A 89 0.79 12.41 -2.51
C LYS A 89 2.15 12.02 -1.92
N ASP A 90 2.56 10.78 -2.11
CA ASP A 90 3.82 10.25 -1.58
C ASP A 90 5.07 10.73 -2.35
N GLN A 91 4.92 11.52 -3.43
CA GLN A 91 6.05 12.04 -4.21
C GLN A 91 6.86 13.15 -3.52
N TYR A 92 6.40 13.70 -2.40
CA TYR A 92 7.05 14.86 -1.74
C TYR A 92 8.14 14.53 -0.71
N LEU A 93 8.68 13.30 -0.68
CA LEU A 93 9.88 13.02 0.10
C LEU A 93 11.15 13.41 -0.67
N ARG A 94 11.45 14.72 -0.72
CA ARG A 94 12.78 15.20 -1.11
C ARG A 94 13.22 16.44 -0.34
N LYS A 95 14.14 16.24 0.61
CA LYS A 95 15.37 17.04 0.67
C LYS A 95 16.54 16.10 0.97
N LYS A 96 17.49 16.04 0.03
CA LYS A 96 18.72 15.26 0.12
C LYS A 96 19.59 15.93 1.21
N VAL A 97 19.76 15.30 2.37
CA VAL A 97 20.62 15.86 3.45
C VAL A 97 21.98 15.15 3.52
N SER A 98 22.13 13.93 2.99
CA SER A 98 23.45 13.29 2.88
C SER A 98 23.47 12.12 1.89
N THR A 99 24.67 11.78 1.42
CA THR A 99 25.01 10.87 0.31
C THR A 99 24.71 9.39 0.57
N HIS A 100 24.39 9.00 1.81
CA HIS A 100 24.36 7.59 2.24
C HIS A 100 23.01 7.07 2.73
N ARG A 101 21.87 7.71 2.42
CA ARG A 101 20.54 7.19 2.79
C ARG A 101 19.90 6.40 1.64
N LEU A 102 19.47 5.18 1.92
CA LEU A 102 18.61 4.38 1.05
C LEU A 102 17.23 5.07 0.98
N VAL A 103 16.87 5.58 -0.19
CA VAL A 103 15.55 6.18 -0.44
C VAL A 103 14.70 5.12 -1.13
N PHE A 104 13.47 4.91 -0.65
CA PHE A 104 12.50 4.10 -1.37
C PHE A 104 12.16 4.79 -2.70
N GLY A 105 12.60 4.19 -3.81
CA GLY A 105 12.27 4.65 -5.15
C GLY A 105 10.97 4.02 -5.66
N PRO A 106 10.27 4.64 -6.62
CA PRO A 106 9.12 4.03 -7.25
C PRO A 106 9.52 2.72 -7.94
N GLY A 107 8.76 1.65 -7.68
CA GLY A 107 8.90 0.39 -8.40
C GLY A 107 8.58 0.59 -9.88
N HIS A 108 9.47 0.14 -10.76
CA HIS A 108 9.20 0.09 -12.19
C HIS A 108 8.46 -1.18 -12.53
N ILE A 109 7.33 -1.06 -13.22
CA ILE A 109 6.62 -2.19 -13.81
C ILE A 109 7.55 -2.74 -14.92
N PRO A 110 7.98 -4.02 -14.86
CA PRO A 110 8.79 -4.61 -15.93
C PRO A 110 7.99 -4.55 -17.23
N GLY A 111 8.62 -4.07 -18.31
CA GLY A 111 7.99 -4.05 -19.63
C GLY A 111 7.55 -5.46 -20.03
N VAL A 112 6.37 -5.55 -20.66
CA VAL A 112 5.81 -6.82 -21.16
C VAL A 112 6.85 -7.51 -22.05
N ARG A 113 7.35 -8.67 -21.60
CA ARG A 113 8.23 -9.51 -22.43
C ARG A 113 7.41 -10.06 -23.59
N ARG A 114 7.54 -9.46 -24.78
CA ARG A 114 7.11 -10.11 -26.03
C ARG A 114 7.95 -11.37 -26.22
N SER A 115 7.35 -12.55 -26.06
CA SER A 115 7.95 -13.81 -26.47
C SER A 115 8.15 -13.79 -27.98
N LYS A 116 9.40 -13.80 -28.46
CA LYS A 116 9.68 -14.08 -29.87
C LYS A 116 9.27 -15.53 -30.14
N ALA A 117 8.28 -15.72 -31.01
CA ALA A 117 7.93 -17.04 -31.53
C ALA A 117 9.17 -17.64 -32.20
N ARG A 118 9.65 -18.76 -31.65
CA ARG A 118 10.77 -19.52 -32.20
C ARG A 118 10.26 -20.26 -33.43
N ARG A 119 10.64 -19.80 -34.62
CA ARG A 119 10.36 -20.50 -35.88
C ARG A 119 11.24 -21.76 -35.90
N LEU A 120 10.62 -22.93 -35.77
CA LEU A 120 11.26 -24.21 -35.98
C LEU A 120 11.70 -24.27 -37.46
N ARG A 121 12.96 -24.63 -37.68
CA ARG A 121 13.48 -25.09 -38.98
C ARG A 121 13.60 -26.60 -38.91
#